data_AF-A0A950ARC6-F1
#
_entry.id   AF-A0A950ARC6-F1
#
_cell.length_a   1.000
_cell.length_b   1.000
_cell.length_c   1.000
_cell.angle_alpha   90.00
_cell.angle_beta   90.00
_cell.angle_gamma   90.00
#
_symmetry.space_group_name_H-M   'P 1'
#
loop_
_entity.id
_entity.type
_entity.pdbx_description
1 polymer ?
#
loop_
_entity_poly.entity_id
_entity_poly.type
_entity_poly.pdbx_seq_one_letter_code
_entity_poly.pdbx_strand_id
1 'polypeptide(L)'
;MSTLKGIIQNGQVVLPQPTDLPDGTEVEIIPLGHPGPPDDGPVTPDEVARTLAAMERVQPFEMTDQERAMIVANRRARKEWEKARFNEHADRLGGMWD
;
A
#
# COMPACT_ATOMS: atom_id res chain seq x y z
N MET A 1 -29.69 0.80 7.71
CA MET A 1 -28.64 0.82 8.76
C MET A 1 -28.30 2.26 9.04
N SER A 2 -28.58 2.75 10.24
CA SER A 2 -28.28 4.13 10.64
C SER A 2 -27.12 4.11 11.62
N THR A 3 -26.04 4.83 11.29
CA THR A 3 -24.84 4.93 12.14
C THR A 3 -25.00 6.08 13.13
N LEU A 4 -24.78 5.82 14.42
CA LEU A 4 -24.71 6.85 15.46
C LEU A 4 -23.28 7.37 15.58
N LYS A 5 -23.11 8.68 15.73
CA LYS A 5 -21.81 9.32 15.91
C LYS A 5 -21.68 9.78 17.35
N GLY A 6 -20.62 9.36 18.02
CA GLY A 6 -20.24 9.81 19.36
C GLY A 6 -18.79 10.27 19.40
N ILE A 7 -18.42 10.86 20.52
CA ILE A 7 -17.05 11.28 20.82
C ILE A 7 -16.56 10.55 22.06
N ILE A 8 -15.25 10.33 22.16
CA ILE A 8 -14.66 9.76 23.38
C ILE A 8 -14.47 10.88 24.41
N GLN A 9 -15.07 10.73 25.59
CA GLN A 9 -14.81 11.56 26.76
C GLN A 9 -14.53 10.66 27.96
N ASN A 10 -13.38 10.86 28.62
CA ASN A 10 -12.93 10.04 29.75
C ASN A 10 -12.97 8.52 29.48
N GLY A 11 -12.63 8.10 28.26
CA GLY A 11 -12.63 6.69 27.84
C GLY A 11 -14.02 6.11 27.54
N GLN A 12 -15.07 6.93 27.53
CA GLN A 12 -16.44 6.51 27.22
C GLN A 12 -16.93 7.15 25.91
N VAL A 13 -17.71 6.41 25.12
CA VAL A 13 -18.41 6.98 23.96
C VAL A 13 -19.60 7.79 24.47
N VAL A 14 -19.58 9.09 24.21
CA VAL A 14 -20.66 10.01 24.52
C VAL A 14 -21.37 10.39 23.22
N LEU A 15 -22.66 10.08 23.14
CA LEU A 15 -23.50 10.52 22.02
C LEU A 15 -23.97 11.96 22.28
N PRO A 16 -24.00 12.83 21.26
CA PRO A 16 -24.48 14.20 21.39
C PRO A 16 -25.99 14.28 21.68
N GLN A 17 -26.73 13.23 21.35
CA GLN A 17 -28.16 13.07 21.64
C GLN A 17 -28.40 11.65 22.17
N PRO A 18 -29.42 11.47 23.04
CA PRO A 18 -29.85 10.14 23.45
C PRO A 18 -30.20 9.26 22.24
N THR A 19 -29.94 7.96 22.36
CA THR A 19 -30.28 6.99 21.34
C THR A 19 -31.62 6.32 21.65
N ASP A 20 -32.36 5.95 20.61
CA ASP A 20 -33.60 5.17 20.73
C ASP A 20 -33.35 3.65 20.75
N LEU A 21 -32.10 3.21 20.86
CA LEU A 21 -31.76 1.79 20.95
C LEU A 21 -32.26 1.20 22.27
N PRO A 22 -32.91 0.02 22.25
CA PRO A 22 -33.34 -0.66 23.47
C PRO A 22 -32.18 -1.03 24.40
N ASP A 23 -32.49 -1.14 25.69
CA ASP A 23 -31.53 -1.61 26.69
C ASP A 23 -30.97 -3.00 26.33
N GLY A 24 -29.65 -3.17 26.49
CA GLY A 24 -28.95 -4.41 26.15
C GLY A 24 -28.54 -4.55 24.68
N THR A 25 -28.78 -3.54 23.84
CA THR A 25 -28.30 -3.54 22.45
C THR A 25 -26.77 -3.54 22.40
N GLU A 26 -26.17 -4.56 21.78
CA GLU A 26 -24.73 -4.60 21.50
C GLU A 26 -24.36 -3.60 20.40
N VAL A 27 -23.25 -2.88 20.59
CA VAL A 27 -22.77 -1.86 19.66
C VAL A 27 -21.31 -2.09 19.30
N GLU A 28 -20.99 -1.93 18.02
CA GLU A 28 -19.61 -1.90 17.52
C GLU A 28 -19.13 -0.44 17.46
N ILE A 29 -17.94 -0.16 18.00
CA ILE A 29 -17.34 1.17 17.99
C ILE A 29 -16.24 1.19 16.94
N ILE A 30 -16.47 1.96 15.87
CA ILE A 30 -15.46 2.18 14.82
C ILE A 30 -14.95 3.62 14.96
N PRO A 31 -13.67 3.82 15.32
CA PRO A 31 -13.06 5.14 15.36
C PRO A 31 -13.17 5.84 14.00
N LEU A 32 -13.86 6.99 13.97
CA LEU A 32 -13.98 7.80 12.77
C LEU A 32 -12.71 8.65 12.65
N GLY A 33 -11.85 8.27 11.71
CA GLY A 33 -10.52 8.87 11.54
C GLY A 33 -9.46 8.04 12.24
N HIS A 34 -9.12 6.88 11.67
CA HIS A 34 -7.71 6.55 11.63
C HIS A 34 -7.03 7.72 10.92
N PRO A 35 -6.06 8.43 11.53
CA PRO A 35 -5.12 9.13 10.67
C PRO A 35 -4.55 8.01 9.80
N GLY A 36 -4.75 8.10 8.49
CA GLY A 36 -3.77 7.50 7.60
C GLY A 36 -2.37 8.04 7.96
N PRO A 37 -1.33 7.75 7.18
CA PRO A 37 -0.24 8.72 7.13
C PRO A 37 -0.87 10.13 7.04
N PRO A 38 -0.39 11.12 7.83
CA PRO A 38 -0.93 12.46 7.74
C PRO A 38 -1.05 12.80 6.27
N ASP A 39 -2.23 13.29 5.86
CA ASP A 39 -2.32 13.93 4.56
C ASP A 39 -1.22 15.00 4.60
N ASP A 40 -0.17 14.84 3.79
CA ASP A 40 1.04 15.69 3.79
C ASP A 40 0.72 17.13 3.35
N GLY A 41 -0.56 17.51 3.42
CA GLY A 41 -1.11 18.78 3.03
C GLY A 41 -0.84 19.06 1.55
N PRO A 42 -1.18 20.27 1.12
CA PRO A 42 -0.66 20.78 -0.13
C PRO A 42 0.87 20.90 -0.04
N VAL A 43 1.58 20.33 -1.01
CA VAL A 43 3.04 20.44 -1.15
C VAL A 43 3.43 21.92 -1.12
N THR A 44 4.35 22.26 -0.22
CA THR A 44 4.79 23.65 -0.03
C THR A 44 5.65 24.12 -1.22
N PRO A 45 5.71 25.44 -1.50
CA PRO A 45 6.61 25.97 -2.52
C PRO A 45 8.08 25.57 -2.33
N ASP A 46 8.52 25.47 -1.07
CA ASP A 46 9.89 25.06 -0.72
C ASP A 46 10.14 23.57 -1.01
N GLU A 47 9.16 22.70 -0.81
CA GLU A 47 9.24 21.28 -1.20
C GLU A 47 9.29 21.11 -2.71
N VAL A 48 8.51 21.91 -3.46
CA VAL A 48 8.57 21.95 -4.91
C VAL A 48 9.97 22.40 -5.36
N ALA A 49 10.50 23.49 -4.79
CA ALA A 49 11.82 24.01 -5.13
C ALA A 49 12.94 22.99 -4.84
N ARG A 50 12.89 22.31 -3.68
CA ARG A 50 13.84 21.25 -3.32
C ARG A 50 13.78 20.07 -4.29
N THR A 51 12.58 19.66 -4.67
CA THR A 51 12.36 18.54 -5.60
C THR A 51 12.87 18.89 -6.99
N LEU A 52 12.57 20.08 -7.50
CA LEU A 52 13.08 20.55 -8.80
C LEU A 52 14.61 20.62 -8.81
N ALA A 53 15.23 21.19 -7.77
CA ALA A 53 16.67 21.23 -7.64
C ALA A 53 17.31 19.83 -7.53
N ALA A 54 16.59 18.84 -6.99
CA ALA A 54 17.04 17.45 -6.99
C ALA A 54 16.95 16.85 -8.40
N MET A 55 15.86 17.09 -9.13
CA MET A 55 15.64 16.61 -10.50
C MET A 55 16.67 17.18 -11.48
N GLU A 56 17.05 18.46 -11.35
CA GLU A 56 18.09 19.08 -12.19
C GLU A 56 19.47 18.42 -12.04
N ARG A 57 19.74 17.74 -10.91
CA ARG A 57 20.99 17.02 -10.68
C ARG A 57 21.00 15.61 -11.24
N VAL A 58 19.84 15.09 -11.67
CA VAL A 58 19.73 13.74 -12.23
C VAL A 58 20.34 13.74 -13.62
N GLN A 59 21.40 12.94 -13.80
CA GLN A 59 22.01 12.74 -15.11
C GLN A 59 21.20 11.70 -15.93
N PRO A 60 21.18 11.83 -17.27
CA PRO A 60 20.63 10.79 -18.13
C PRO A 60 21.27 9.44 -17.84
N PHE A 61 20.45 8.41 -17.71
CA PHE A 61 20.93 7.04 -17.62
C PHE A 61 21.28 6.55 -19.03
N GLU A 62 22.56 6.65 -19.37
CA GLU A 62 23.11 6.11 -20.62
C GLU A 62 23.57 4.67 -20.40
N MET A 63 23.09 3.77 -21.26
CA MET A 63 23.48 2.37 -21.25
C MET A 63 24.21 2.05 -22.55
N THR A 64 25.26 1.25 -22.49
CA THR A 64 25.97 0.78 -23.68
C THR A 64 25.15 -0.28 -24.43
N ASP A 65 25.46 -0.50 -25.71
CA ASP A 65 24.85 -1.60 -26.47
C ASP A 65 25.18 -2.97 -25.88
N GLN A 66 26.37 -3.11 -25.30
CA GLN A 66 26.79 -4.33 -24.62
C GLN A 66 25.93 -4.60 -23.37
N GLU A 67 25.72 -3.60 -22.53
CA GLU A 67 24.87 -3.73 -21.33
C GLU A 67 23.42 -4.02 -21.70
N ARG A 68 22.88 -3.35 -22.75
CA ARG A 68 21.58 -3.69 -23.34
C ARG A 68 21.51 -5.15 -23.73
N ALA A 69 22.50 -5.64 -24.47
CA ALA A 69 22.55 -7.03 -24.93
C ALA A 69 22.62 -8.01 -23.75
N MET A 70 23.38 -7.70 -22.71
CA MET A 70 23.47 -8.52 -21.48
C MET A 70 22.11 -8.60 -20.78
N ILE A 71 21.37 -7.50 -20.66
CA ILE A 71 20.03 -7.51 -20.05
C ILE A 71 19.07 -8.37 -20.87
N VAL A 72 19.09 -8.24 -22.19
CA VAL A 72 18.24 -9.06 -23.08
C VAL A 72 18.58 -10.55 -22.95
N ALA A 73 19.88 -10.89 -22.95
CA ALA A 73 20.34 -12.26 -22.78
C ALA A 73 19.91 -12.83 -21.42
N ASN A 74 20.10 -12.08 -20.33
CA ASN A 74 19.68 -12.48 -18.98
C ASN A 74 18.17 -12.70 -18.89
N ARG A 75 17.37 -11.80 -19.47
CA ARG A 75 15.91 -11.96 -19.53
C ARG A 75 15.50 -13.23 -20.29
N ARG A 76 16.17 -13.52 -21.41
CA ARG A 76 15.92 -14.72 -22.21
C ARG A 76 16.27 -16.00 -21.44
N ALA A 77 17.47 -16.05 -20.87
CA ALA A 77 17.95 -17.18 -20.09
C ALA A 77 17.04 -17.46 -18.87
N ARG A 78 16.62 -16.41 -18.16
CA ARG A 78 15.68 -16.52 -17.05
C ARG A 78 14.34 -17.10 -17.51
N LYS A 79 13.78 -16.59 -18.61
CA LYS A 79 12.51 -17.10 -19.16
C LYS A 79 12.60 -18.57 -19.54
N GLU A 80 13.70 -19.00 -20.15
CA GLU A 80 13.92 -20.39 -20.53
C GLU A 80 14.08 -21.29 -19.30
N TRP A 81 14.84 -20.84 -18.30
CA TRP A 81 15.00 -21.51 -17.01
C TRP A 81 13.66 -21.69 -16.28
N GLU A 82 12.82 -20.64 -16.23
CA GLU A 82 11.51 -20.65 -15.58
C GLU A 82 10.55 -21.62 -16.28
N LYS A 83 10.51 -21.60 -17.62
CA LYS A 83 9.70 -22.54 -18.40
C LYS A 83 10.10 -23.99 -18.18
N ALA A 84 11.41 -24.27 -18.15
CA ALA A 84 11.91 -25.64 -17.98
C ALA A 84 11.56 -26.21 -16.59
N ARG A 85 11.48 -25.35 -15.57
CA ARG A 85 11.18 -25.75 -14.18
C ARG A 85 9.74 -25.57 -13.77
N PHE A 86 8.87 -25.12 -14.68
CA PHE A 86 7.49 -24.81 -14.35
C PHE A 86 6.75 -26.00 -13.72
N ASN A 87 6.85 -27.18 -14.34
CA ASN A 87 6.16 -28.38 -13.85
C ASN A 87 6.74 -28.85 -12.50
N GLU A 88 8.07 -28.86 -12.33
CA GLU A 88 8.71 -29.20 -11.04
C GLU A 88 8.21 -28.29 -9.91
N HIS A 89 8.09 -26.99 -10.18
CA HIS A 89 7.58 -26.03 -9.21
C HIS A 89 6.08 -26.24 -8.91
N ALA A 90 5.29 -26.49 -9.95
CA ALA A 90 3.86 -26.75 -9.83
C ALA A 90 3.58 -28.02 -9.02
N ASP A 91 4.31 -29.11 -9.29
CA ASP A 91 4.15 -30.40 -8.60
C ASP A 91 4.54 -30.28 -7.12
N ARG A 92 5.63 -29.55 -6.82
CA ARG A 92 6.03 -29.24 -5.44
C ARG A 92 4.95 -28.46 -4.69
N LEU A 93 4.26 -27.54 -5.36
CA LEU A 93 3.18 -26.76 -4.74
C LEU A 93 1.92 -27.61 -4.53
N GLY A 94 1.58 -28.50 -5.47
CA GLY A 94 0.45 -29.41 -5.33
C GLY A 94 0.57 -30.32 -4.10
N GLY A 95 1.74 -30.95 -3.93
CA GLY A 95 1.99 -31.85 -2.79
C GLY A 95 2.11 -31.17 -1.41
N MET A 96 1.97 -29.85 -1.30
CA MET A 96 1.86 -29.16 0.00
C MET A 96 0.42 -29.05 0.50
N TRP A 97 -0.57 -29.31 -0.35
CA TRP A 97 -2.00 -29.20 -0.03
C TRP A 97 -2.74 -30.54 -0.02
N ASP A 98 -2.02 -31.64 -0.27
CA ASP A 98 -2.41 -33.02 -0.02
C ASP A 98 -1.86 -33.50 1.34
#